data_AF-A0A838R481-F1
#
_entry.id   AF-A0A838R481-F1
#
_cell.length_a   1.000
_cell.length_b   1.000
_cell.length_c   1.000
_cell.angle_alpha   90.00
_cell.angle_beta   90.00
_cell.angle_gamma   90.00
#
_symmetry.space_group_name_H-M   'P 1'
#
loop_
_entity.id
_entity.type
_entity.pdbx_description
1 polymer ?
#
loop_
_entity_poly.entity_id
_entity_poly.type
_entity_poly.pdbx_seq_one_letter_code
_entity_poly.pdbx_strand_id
1 'polypeptide(L)'
;MYFAQGVWEGFSGLAATHPPLNERIRRLDPQWDGAYLEGAVTAAAFAKGGAPVSSLAGGEPPAVESEPVMVEVVPVAVVSRAAGQVGDPTERHRKYAAELVASLPVMVRDSAREPYGARAVLFGLLLDRKANIREKQMARLSELAKADVTELTYKLIPHLDVLDVRARLPLVDLALPALRAMSRSQYDDFLNCFKELVAADNRLGLFEWTLYRVLLRHLQPQFERTAAPRAAYYGLQRMGRQCSVLLSALAHADNRRDEAPAALAHGAAKLPGIGVALLPREECGLEPLSQALDELSRVADKKRRHLVEACAACICADHEVTVAEAELLRGVCDMLDCPMPPLLPGGPAMFAHDGVVA
;
A
#
# COMPACT_ATOMS: atom_id res chain seq x y z
N MET A 1 2.85 -13.09 25.35
CA MET A 1 3.53 -11.82 25.04
C MET A 1 4.79 -12.16 24.27
N TYR A 2 5.01 -11.58 23.09
CA TYR A 2 6.25 -11.74 22.34
C TYR A 2 7.15 -10.53 22.56
N PHE A 3 8.42 -10.74 22.89
CA PHE A 3 9.45 -9.71 22.98
C PHE A 3 10.50 -9.98 21.91
N ALA A 4 10.91 -8.92 21.19
CA ALA A 4 11.99 -8.97 20.20
C ALA A 4 13.06 -7.93 20.54
N GLN A 5 14.32 -8.22 20.19
CA GLN A 5 15.47 -7.33 20.37
C GLN A 5 15.63 -6.46 19.12
N GLY A 6 15.37 -5.16 19.25
CA GLY A 6 15.30 -4.23 18.12
C GLY A 6 16.64 -3.66 17.63
N VAL A 7 17.75 -3.87 18.35
CA VAL A 7 19.06 -3.29 18.01
C VAL A 7 20.20 -4.19 18.50
N TRP A 8 21.19 -4.46 17.64
CA TRP A 8 22.35 -5.32 17.93
C TRP A 8 23.38 -4.59 18.80
N GLU A 9 23.87 -5.28 19.83
CA GLU A 9 24.77 -4.79 20.88
C GLU A 9 26.21 -4.64 20.36
N GLY A 10 26.47 -3.56 19.62
CA GLY A 10 27.84 -3.20 19.21
C GLY A 10 28.31 -1.87 19.81
N PHE A 11 27.45 -0.84 19.78
CA PHE A 11 27.84 0.54 20.13
C PHE A 11 26.74 1.39 20.79
N SER A 12 25.57 0.82 21.15
CA SER A 12 24.38 1.60 21.59
C SER A 12 24.03 1.50 23.08
N GLY A 13 24.89 0.94 23.92
CA GLY A 13 24.59 0.73 25.36
C GLY A 13 24.25 2.01 26.15
N LEU A 14 24.67 3.19 25.66
CA LEU A 14 24.44 4.48 26.31
C LEU A 14 23.10 5.16 25.94
N ALA A 15 22.37 4.65 24.94
CA ALA A 15 21.09 5.22 24.48
C ALA A 15 19.91 4.24 24.61
N ALA A 16 20.08 3.12 25.32
CA ALA A 16 19.02 2.14 25.51
C ALA A 16 17.98 2.69 26.49
N THR A 17 16.77 2.99 26.01
CA THR A 17 15.63 3.39 26.85
C THR A 17 15.07 2.23 27.69
N HIS A 18 15.62 1.03 27.54
CA HIS A 18 15.17 -0.18 28.21
C HIS A 18 16.34 -1.08 28.64
N PRO A 19 16.17 -1.82 29.75
CA PRO A 19 17.12 -2.84 30.16
C PRO A 19 17.23 -3.96 29.10
N PRO A 20 18.37 -4.66 29.06
CA PRO A 20 18.65 -5.70 28.08
C PRO A 20 17.61 -6.83 28.10
N LEU A 21 17.48 -7.55 26.98
CA LEU A 21 16.45 -8.57 26.79
C LEU A 21 16.47 -9.62 27.90
N ASN A 22 17.66 -10.07 28.32
CA ASN A 22 17.82 -11.04 29.40
C ASN A 22 17.20 -10.58 30.72
N GLU A 23 17.38 -9.31 31.08
CA GLU A 23 16.79 -8.75 32.30
C GLU A 23 15.27 -8.65 32.20
N ARG A 24 14.75 -8.34 31.00
CA ARG A 24 13.31 -8.27 30.77
C ARG A 24 12.67 -9.65 30.88
N ILE A 25 13.31 -10.69 30.36
CA ILE A 25 12.84 -12.06 30.48
C ILE A 25 12.86 -12.49 31.95
N ARG A 26 13.95 -12.24 32.68
CA ARG A 26 14.05 -12.57 34.12
C ARG A 26 13.04 -11.84 35.02
N ARG A 27 12.63 -10.62 34.67
CA ARG A 27 11.57 -9.90 35.41
C ARG A 27 10.20 -10.56 35.28
N LEU A 28 9.96 -11.30 34.21
CA LEU A 28 8.69 -11.97 33.92
C LEU A 28 8.73 -13.45 34.28
N ASP A 29 9.88 -14.09 34.10
CA ASP A 29 10.14 -15.47 34.46
C ASP A 29 11.46 -15.53 35.28
N PRO A 30 11.37 -15.47 36.62
CA PRO A 30 12.54 -15.53 37.49
C PRO A 30 13.29 -16.86 37.43
N GLN A 31 12.68 -17.92 36.87
CA GLN A 31 13.29 -19.25 36.74
C GLN A 31 13.88 -19.49 35.35
N TRP A 32 13.86 -18.49 34.45
CA TRP A 32 14.43 -18.62 33.12
C TRP A 32 15.94 -18.95 33.17
N ASP A 33 16.31 -20.03 32.48
CA ASP A 33 17.65 -20.63 32.46
C ASP A 33 18.66 -19.90 31.56
N GLY A 34 18.23 -18.84 30.87
CA GLY A 34 19.08 -18.06 29.96
C GLY A 34 19.22 -18.68 28.57
N ALA A 35 18.56 -19.80 28.29
CA ALA A 35 18.58 -20.43 26.99
C ALA A 35 17.44 -19.92 26.10
N TYR A 36 17.76 -19.69 24.83
CA TYR A 36 16.76 -19.44 23.79
C TYR A 36 16.46 -20.75 23.06
N LEU A 37 15.21 -20.94 22.65
CA LEU A 37 14.84 -22.08 21.80
C LEU A 37 15.52 -21.92 20.44
N GLU A 38 16.55 -22.71 20.16
CA GLU A 38 17.19 -22.79 18.85
C GLU A 38 16.27 -23.54 17.88
N GLY A 39 15.44 -22.79 17.14
CA GLY A 39 14.75 -23.31 15.97
C GLY A 39 15.72 -23.41 14.79
N ALA A 40 16.16 -24.63 14.46
CA ALA A 40 17.03 -24.90 13.32
C ALA A 40 16.35 -24.54 12.00
N VAL A 41 16.72 -23.40 11.40
CA VAL A 41 16.47 -23.13 9.98
C VAL A 41 17.72 -23.57 9.23
N THR A 42 17.66 -24.74 8.60
CA THR A 42 18.76 -25.32 7.83
C THR A 42 19.01 -24.49 6.55
N ALA A 43 20.12 -23.76 6.54
CA ALA A 43 20.61 -22.95 5.42
C ALA A 43 21.26 -23.75 4.27
N ALA A 44 20.73 -24.93 3.94
CA ALA A 44 21.33 -25.86 2.98
C ALA A 44 20.42 -26.10 1.77
N ALA A 45 20.19 -25.06 0.95
CA ALA A 45 19.63 -25.21 -0.40
C ALA A 45 20.09 -24.13 -1.40
N PHE A 46 20.94 -23.18 -0.99
CA PHE A 46 21.39 -22.07 -1.83
C PHE A 46 22.84 -22.24 -2.30
N ALA A 47 23.13 -23.32 -3.02
CA ALA A 47 24.38 -23.43 -3.77
C ALA A 47 24.30 -24.52 -4.83
N LYS A 48 23.92 -24.13 -6.06
CA LYS A 48 24.59 -24.52 -7.33
C LYS A 48 23.73 -24.13 -8.53
N GLY A 49 24.32 -23.40 -9.48
CA GLY A 49 23.73 -23.15 -10.79
C GLY A 49 24.16 -21.85 -11.46
N GLY A 50 25.48 -21.59 -11.54
CA GLY A 50 26.01 -20.55 -12.39
C GLY A 50 26.63 -21.17 -13.64
N ALA A 51 26.08 -20.86 -14.83
CA ALA A 51 26.78 -20.95 -16.10
C ALA A 51 26.20 -19.89 -17.08
N PRO A 52 27.05 -19.17 -17.83
CA PRO A 52 26.65 -18.06 -18.69
C PRO A 52 26.36 -18.54 -20.11
N VAL A 53 25.45 -17.89 -20.84
CA VAL A 53 25.41 -18.01 -22.31
C VAL A 53 25.09 -16.66 -22.96
N SER A 54 25.86 -16.41 -24.02
CA SER A 54 26.06 -15.19 -24.76
C SER A 54 25.01 -14.97 -25.87
N SER A 55 24.79 -13.68 -26.17
CA SER A 55 24.52 -13.00 -27.46
C SER A 55 23.78 -13.71 -28.62
N LEU A 56 22.82 -13.00 -29.23
CA LEU A 56 22.59 -12.75 -30.69
C LEU A 56 21.25 -11.99 -30.82
N ALA A 57 21.22 -10.68 -31.09
CA ALA A 57 21.37 -9.97 -32.36
C ALA A 57 20.20 -10.14 -33.36
N GLY A 58 19.45 -9.04 -33.58
CA GLY A 58 18.97 -8.61 -34.90
C GLY A 58 17.49 -8.82 -35.25
N GLY A 59 16.73 -7.72 -35.39
CA GLY A 59 15.47 -7.70 -36.15
C GLY A 59 14.52 -6.54 -35.81
N GLU A 60 14.74 -5.36 -36.39
CA GLU A 60 13.69 -4.36 -36.72
C GLU A 60 13.18 -4.61 -38.16
N PRO A 61 12.11 -3.98 -38.72
CA PRO A 61 11.18 -2.93 -38.24
C PRO A 61 9.68 -3.35 -38.49
N PRO A 62 8.60 -2.49 -38.51
CA PRO A 62 8.55 -1.02 -38.54
C PRO A 62 7.60 -0.31 -37.57
N ALA A 63 7.89 1.00 -37.47
CA ALA A 63 7.21 2.03 -36.72
C ALA A 63 5.77 2.27 -37.21
N VAL A 64 4.86 2.28 -36.25
CA VAL A 64 3.58 2.99 -36.34
C VAL A 64 3.54 3.90 -35.12
N GLU A 65 3.53 5.21 -35.38
CA GLU A 65 3.45 6.24 -34.36
C GLU A 65 2.07 6.21 -33.70
N SER A 66 2.02 5.59 -32.53
CA SER A 66 0.96 5.79 -31.55
C SER A 66 1.66 5.90 -30.19
N GLU A 67 1.53 7.04 -29.53
CA GLU A 67 2.14 7.28 -28.22
C GLU A 67 1.81 6.12 -27.27
N PRO A 68 2.81 5.36 -26.79
CA PRO A 68 2.56 4.31 -25.84
C PRO A 68 2.29 4.96 -24.48
N VAL A 69 1.05 4.85 -24.00
CA VAL A 69 0.82 4.87 -22.56
C VAL A 69 1.56 3.64 -22.03
N MET A 70 2.78 3.82 -21.52
CA MET A 70 3.53 2.76 -20.88
C MET A 70 2.76 2.34 -19.63
N VAL A 71 1.93 1.31 -19.77
CA VAL A 71 1.36 0.59 -18.64
C VAL A 71 2.52 -0.18 -18.04
N GLU A 72 3.12 0.36 -16.97
CA GLU A 72 4.10 -0.40 -16.21
C GLU A 72 3.39 -1.61 -15.59
N VAL A 73 3.73 -2.80 -16.09
CA VAL A 73 3.20 -4.08 -15.58
C VAL A 73 4.09 -4.56 -14.43
N VAL A 74 3.46 -4.86 -13.31
CA VAL A 74 4.02 -5.52 -12.13
C VAL A 74 3.82 -7.02 -12.28
N PRO A 75 4.87 -7.86 -12.11
CA PRO A 75 4.70 -9.31 -12.23
C PRO A 75 3.72 -9.88 -11.18
N VAL A 76 2.77 -10.71 -11.60
CA VAL A 76 1.78 -11.42 -10.76
C VAL A 76 2.40 -12.08 -9.53
N ALA A 77 3.58 -12.70 -9.70
CA ALA A 77 4.29 -13.38 -8.62
C ALA A 77 4.74 -12.42 -7.50
N VAL A 78 4.99 -11.14 -7.81
CA VAL A 78 5.34 -10.12 -6.83
C VAL A 78 4.10 -9.78 -5.98
N VAL A 79 2.95 -9.60 -6.60
CA VAL A 79 1.68 -9.26 -5.94
C VAL A 79 1.20 -10.41 -5.04
N SER A 80 1.22 -11.64 -5.58
CA SER A 80 0.85 -12.85 -4.83
C SER A 80 1.78 -13.09 -3.62
N ARG A 81 3.09 -12.86 -3.80
CA ARG A 81 4.07 -12.99 -2.70
C ARG A 81 3.88 -11.88 -1.66
N ALA A 82 3.61 -10.64 -2.08
CA ALA A 82 3.35 -9.53 -1.17
C ALA A 82 2.10 -9.76 -0.32
N ALA A 83 1.04 -10.35 -0.89
CA ALA A 83 -0.15 -10.76 -0.15
C ALA A 83 0.15 -11.81 0.93
N GLY A 84 1.09 -12.74 0.66
CA GLY A 84 1.57 -13.71 1.64
C GLY A 84 2.48 -13.13 2.73
N GLN A 85 3.02 -11.93 2.52
CA GLN A 85 3.97 -11.21 3.40
C GLN A 85 3.35 -10.00 4.10
N VAL A 86 2.02 -9.90 4.06
CA VAL A 86 1.22 -8.92 4.80
C VAL A 86 1.56 -8.98 6.30
N GLY A 87 1.96 -7.84 6.85
CA GLY A 87 2.34 -7.73 8.26
C GLY A 87 3.70 -8.35 8.64
N ASP A 88 4.49 -8.88 7.68
CA ASP A 88 5.80 -9.48 7.93
C ASP A 88 6.84 -9.07 6.85
N PRO A 89 7.39 -7.84 6.91
CA PRO A 89 8.31 -7.34 5.90
C PRO A 89 9.70 -8.00 6.00
N THR A 90 10.11 -8.67 4.93
CA THR A 90 11.46 -9.25 4.80
C THR A 90 12.58 -8.20 4.76
N GLU A 91 13.84 -8.62 4.99
CA GLU A 91 15.02 -7.75 4.85
C GLU A 91 15.14 -7.13 3.44
N ARG A 92 14.72 -7.87 2.41
CA ARG A 92 14.70 -7.38 1.03
C ARG A 92 13.73 -6.21 0.85
N HIS A 93 12.55 -6.27 1.47
CA HIS A 93 11.60 -5.14 1.47
C HIS A 93 12.18 -3.92 2.18
N ARG A 94 12.90 -4.13 3.29
CA ARG A 94 13.54 -3.03 4.02
C ARG A 94 14.63 -2.35 3.19
N LYS A 95 15.49 -3.12 2.51
CA LYS A 95 16.52 -2.57 1.61
C LYS A 95 15.90 -1.80 0.45
N TYR A 96 14.92 -2.39 -0.23
CA TYR A 96 14.23 -1.73 -1.33
C TYR A 96 13.53 -0.43 -0.88
N ALA A 97 12.83 -0.44 0.25
CA ALA A 97 12.21 0.76 0.79
C ALA A 97 13.26 1.84 1.12
N ALA A 98 14.42 1.46 1.67
CA ALA A 98 15.49 2.39 1.95
C ALA A 98 16.10 2.98 0.66
N GLU A 99 16.30 2.17 -0.37
CA GLU A 99 16.78 2.61 -1.69
C GLU A 99 15.80 3.57 -2.35
N LEU A 100 14.50 3.26 -2.28
CA LEU A 100 13.44 4.10 -2.84
C LEU A 100 13.33 5.45 -2.12
N VAL A 101 13.47 5.46 -0.78
CA VAL A 101 13.53 6.70 0.00
C VAL A 101 14.82 7.48 -0.29
N ALA A 102 15.93 6.80 -0.57
CA ALA A 102 17.19 7.43 -0.94
C ALA A 102 17.16 8.05 -2.34
N SER A 103 16.37 7.50 -3.27
CA SER A 103 16.20 8.05 -4.62
C SER A 103 15.28 9.28 -4.68
N LEU A 104 14.53 9.58 -3.61
CA LEU A 104 13.69 10.78 -3.57
C LEU A 104 14.54 12.05 -3.64
N PRO A 105 14.13 13.08 -4.40
CA PRO A 105 14.76 14.40 -4.36
C PRO A 105 14.83 14.92 -2.92
N VAL A 106 16.00 15.43 -2.52
CA VAL A 106 16.27 15.86 -1.14
C VAL A 106 15.21 16.85 -0.64
N MET A 107 14.82 17.82 -1.47
CA MET A 107 13.79 18.81 -1.14
C MET A 107 12.44 18.16 -0.82
N VAL A 108 12.03 17.13 -1.58
CA VAL A 108 10.76 16.40 -1.35
C VAL A 108 10.85 15.57 -0.07
N ARG A 109 11.96 14.83 0.11
CA ARG A 109 12.17 13.96 1.27
C ARG A 109 12.21 14.75 2.58
N ASP A 110 12.90 15.89 2.58
CA ASP A 110 13.04 16.72 3.77
C ASP A 110 11.73 17.45 4.06
N SER A 111 11.03 17.95 3.03
CA SER A 111 9.69 18.54 3.17
C SER A 111 8.69 17.54 3.75
N ALA A 112 8.71 16.29 3.31
CA ALA A 112 7.80 15.25 3.81
C ALA A 112 7.96 14.96 5.31
N ARG A 113 9.14 15.23 5.90
CA ARG A 113 9.41 14.97 7.32
C ARG A 113 9.01 16.11 8.23
N GLU A 114 8.62 17.25 7.69
CA GLU A 114 8.20 18.43 8.44
C GLU A 114 6.68 18.61 8.35
N PRO A 115 5.94 18.89 9.45
CA PRO A 115 4.48 18.99 9.40
C PRO A 115 3.96 20.02 8.37
N TYR A 116 4.73 21.10 8.19
CA TYR A 116 4.42 22.11 7.21
C TYR A 116 4.69 21.63 5.77
N GLY A 117 5.87 21.07 5.51
CA GLY A 117 6.25 20.57 4.19
C GLY A 117 5.46 19.33 3.77
N ALA A 118 5.09 18.47 4.71
CA ALA A 118 4.30 17.26 4.46
C ALA A 118 2.95 17.61 3.84
N ARG A 119 2.28 18.67 4.31
CA ARG A 119 1.04 19.15 3.69
C ARG A 119 1.25 19.57 2.24
N ALA A 120 2.32 20.32 1.96
CA ALA A 120 2.65 20.76 0.61
C ALA A 120 2.99 19.58 -0.32
N VAL A 121 3.71 18.57 0.18
CA VAL A 121 3.98 17.33 -0.56
C VAL A 121 2.67 16.62 -0.91
N LEU A 122 1.75 16.47 0.06
CA LEU A 122 0.47 15.80 -0.15
C LEU A 122 -0.42 16.56 -1.14
N PHE A 123 -0.50 17.89 -1.05
CA PHE A 123 -1.23 18.68 -2.03
C PHE A 123 -0.62 18.55 -3.42
N GLY A 124 0.72 18.58 -3.54
CA GLY A 124 1.42 18.39 -4.81
C GLY A 124 1.17 17.02 -5.44
N LEU A 125 1.04 15.95 -4.64
CA LEU A 125 0.71 14.61 -5.12
C LEU A 125 -0.74 14.49 -5.64
N LEU A 126 -1.66 15.37 -5.21
CA LEU A 126 -3.05 15.41 -5.66
C LEU A 126 -3.27 16.25 -6.93
N LEU A 127 -2.27 17.05 -7.33
CA LEU A 127 -2.40 17.89 -8.50
C LEU A 127 -2.40 17.04 -9.78
N ASP A 128 -3.43 17.20 -10.61
CA ASP A 128 -3.53 16.47 -11.87
C ASP A 128 -2.38 16.90 -12.81
N ARG A 129 -1.95 16.02 -13.71
CA ARG A 129 -0.91 16.33 -14.72
C ARG A 129 -1.41 17.26 -15.82
N LYS A 130 -2.72 17.32 -16.05
CA LYS A 130 -3.36 18.19 -17.04
C LYS A 130 -3.34 19.63 -16.54
N ALA A 131 -2.73 20.50 -17.34
CA ALA A 131 -2.53 21.90 -17.01
C ALA A 131 -3.84 22.63 -16.62
N ASN A 132 -4.94 22.37 -17.33
CA ASN A 132 -6.23 23.02 -17.10
C ASN A 132 -6.89 22.65 -15.75
N ILE A 133 -6.70 21.42 -15.27
CA ILE A 133 -7.20 20.97 -13.95
C ILE A 133 -6.25 21.44 -12.86
N ARG A 134 -4.94 21.32 -13.09
CA ARG A 134 -3.89 21.78 -12.18
C ARG A 134 -4.01 23.27 -11.86
N GLU A 135 -4.26 24.11 -12.85
CA GLU A 135 -4.47 25.55 -12.65
C GLU A 135 -5.68 25.83 -11.76
N LYS A 136 -6.80 25.14 -11.98
CA LYS A 136 -8.00 25.26 -11.12
C LYS A 136 -7.71 24.80 -9.69
N GLN A 137 -7.05 23.65 -9.54
CA GLN A 137 -6.66 23.11 -8.23
C GLN A 137 -5.72 24.07 -7.49
N MET A 138 -4.75 24.67 -8.18
CA MET A 138 -3.82 25.62 -7.58
C MET A 138 -4.50 26.93 -7.17
N ALA A 139 -5.42 27.43 -8.00
CA ALA A 139 -6.23 28.60 -7.63
C ALA A 139 -7.06 28.32 -6.37
N ARG A 140 -7.74 27.17 -6.30
CA ARG A 140 -8.51 26.77 -5.11
C ARG A 140 -7.62 26.56 -3.88
N LEU A 141 -6.43 25.99 -4.05
CA LEU A 141 -5.46 25.85 -2.96
C LEU A 141 -5.02 27.22 -2.42
N SER A 142 -4.78 28.19 -3.31
CA SER A 142 -4.39 29.55 -2.92
C SER A 142 -5.46 30.32 -2.15
N GLU A 143 -6.74 30.00 -2.38
CA GLU A 143 -7.87 30.58 -1.65
C GLU A 143 -8.05 30.00 -0.24
N LEU A 144 -7.73 28.71 -0.06
CA LEU A 144 -8.04 27.95 1.15
C LEU A 144 -6.84 27.78 2.09
N ALA A 145 -5.66 27.53 1.54
CA ALA A 145 -4.45 27.29 2.31
C ALA A 145 -3.69 28.60 2.58
N LYS A 146 -2.81 28.55 3.59
CA LYS A 146 -1.89 29.66 3.86
C LYS A 146 -0.94 29.86 2.69
N ALA A 147 -0.67 31.14 2.36
CA ALA A 147 0.17 31.54 1.23
C ALA A 147 1.49 30.77 1.17
N ASP A 148 2.16 30.63 2.31
CA ASP A 148 3.44 29.93 2.38
C ASP A 148 3.30 28.46 1.90
N VAL A 149 2.25 27.75 2.34
CA VAL A 149 2.06 26.32 1.99
C VAL A 149 1.82 26.16 0.50
N THR A 150 1.05 27.07 -0.09
CA THR A 150 0.80 27.14 -1.53
C THR A 150 2.09 27.41 -2.30
N GLU A 151 2.93 28.34 -1.81
CA GLU A 151 4.24 28.63 -2.41
C GLU A 151 5.18 27.42 -2.35
N LEU A 152 5.26 26.75 -1.20
CA LEU A 152 6.06 25.53 -1.07
C LEU A 152 5.52 24.41 -1.97
N THR A 153 4.21 24.25 -2.07
CA THR A 153 3.57 23.29 -2.97
C THR A 153 4.02 23.56 -4.41
N TYR A 154 3.96 24.81 -4.86
CA TYR A 154 4.39 25.22 -6.18
C TYR A 154 5.86 24.88 -6.45
N LYS A 155 6.75 25.12 -5.48
CA LYS A 155 8.19 24.78 -5.57
C LYS A 155 8.44 23.27 -5.66
N LEU A 156 7.58 22.46 -5.04
CA LEU A 156 7.72 21.00 -5.03
C LEU A 156 7.20 20.33 -6.32
N ILE A 157 6.29 20.95 -7.07
CA ILE A 157 5.66 20.37 -8.27
C ILE A 157 6.70 19.77 -9.25
N PRO A 158 7.75 20.50 -9.69
CA PRO A 158 8.69 19.95 -10.67
C PRO A 158 9.43 18.71 -10.16
N HIS A 159 9.63 18.61 -8.84
CA HIS A 159 10.27 17.46 -8.20
C HIS A 159 9.31 16.28 -8.01
N LEU A 160 8.01 16.55 -7.84
CA LEU A 160 6.97 15.53 -7.70
C LEU A 160 6.56 14.94 -9.05
N ASP A 161 6.56 15.76 -10.12
CA ASP A 161 6.18 15.32 -11.47
C ASP A 161 7.13 14.25 -12.05
N VAL A 162 8.41 14.32 -11.68
CA VAL A 162 9.46 13.37 -12.09
C VAL A 162 9.54 12.13 -11.20
N LEU A 163 8.75 12.04 -10.12
CA LEU A 163 8.74 10.86 -9.27
C LEU A 163 8.13 9.66 -10.00
N ASP A 164 8.80 8.52 -9.83
CA ASP A 164 8.22 7.22 -10.14
C ASP A 164 6.92 7.04 -9.35
N VAL A 165 5.88 6.52 -10.01
CA VAL A 165 4.58 6.23 -9.39
C VAL A 165 4.76 5.34 -8.15
N ARG A 166 5.71 4.41 -8.19
CA ARG A 166 6.05 3.49 -7.09
C ARG A 166 6.57 4.21 -5.84
N ALA A 167 7.09 5.43 -5.98
CA ALA A 167 7.60 6.23 -4.88
C ALA A 167 6.50 7.03 -4.15
N ARG A 168 5.29 7.14 -4.72
CA ARG A 168 4.21 7.99 -4.18
C ARG A 168 3.68 7.51 -2.84
N LEU A 169 3.24 6.25 -2.72
CA LEU A 169 2.77 5.73 -1.43
C LEU A 169 3.88 5.69 -0.36
N PRO A 170 5.12 5.27 -0.66
CA PRO A 170 6.24 5.38 0.29
C PRO A 170 6.51 6.81 0.76
N LEU A 171 6.31 7.81 -0.11
CA LEU A 171 6.42 9.21 0.26
C LEU A 171 5.26 9.64 1.20
N VAL A 172 4.05 9.12 0.99
CA VAL A 172 2.91 9.30 1.90
C VAL A 172 3.22 8.67 3.26
N ASP A 173 3.70 7.42 3.29
CA ASP A 173 4.11 6.71 4.50
C ASP A 173 5.15 7.51 5.29
N LEU A 174 6.11 8.12 4.58
CA LEU A 174 7.13 9.00 5.16
C LEU A 174 6.54 10.28 5.76
N ALA A 175 5.47 10.82 5.16
CA ALA A 175 4.83 12.06 5.59
C ALA A 175 3.85 11.89 6.77
N LEU A 176 3.30 10.68 6.96
CA LEU A 176 2.30 10.40 8.00
C LEU A 176 2.73 10.83 9.42
N PRO A 177 3.96 10.53 9.91
CA PRO A 177 4.38 10.96 11.25
C PRO A 177 4.40 12.48 11.41
N ALA A 178 4.83 13.21 10.38
CA ALA A 178 4.89 14.67 10.39
C ALA A 178 3.47 15.27 10.39
N LEU A 179 2.56 14.70 9.59
CA LEU A 179 1.15 15.09 9.57
C LEU A 179 0.45 14.85 10.92
N ARG A 180 0.82 13.78 11.64
CA ARG A 180 0.30 13.52 13.00
C ARG A 180 0.74 14.53 14.04
N ALA A 181 1.80 15.29 13.79
CA ALA A 181 2.30 16.33 14.68
C ALA A 181 1.66 17.72 14.46
N MET A 182 0.69 17.84 13.54
CA MET A 182 -0.07 19.06 13.32
C MET A 182 -0.93 19.44 14.55
N SER A 183 -1.35 20.70 14.62
CA SER A 183 -2.43 21.11 15.53
C SER A 183 -3.80 20.67 14.98
N ARG A 184 -4.82 20.63 15.84
CA ARG A 184 -6.19 20.29 15.42
C ARG A 184 -6.73 21.23 14.34
N SER A 185 -6.51 22.55 14.48
CA SER A 185 -6.91 23.52 13.46
C SER A 185 -6.20 23.29 12.13
N GLN A 186 -4.90 22.99 12.15
CA GLN A 186 -4.14 22.67 10.96
C GLN A 186 -4.63 21.39 10.27
N TYR A 187 -5.08 20.39 11.05
CA TYR A 187 -5.69 19.17 10.54
C TYR A 187 -7.04 19.45 9.85
N ASP A 188 -7.93 20.21 10.49
CA ASP A 188 -9.24 20.56 9.92
C ASP A 188 -9.05 21.37 8.62
N ASP A 189 -8.14 22.36 8.62
CA ASP A 189 -7.78 23.15 7.43
C ASP A 189 -7.19 22.26 6.31
N PHE A 190 -6.28 21.35 6.67
CA PHE A 190 -5.65 20.42 5.72
C PHE A 190 -6.67 19.51 5.05
N LEU A 191 -7.58 18.90 5.83
CA LEU A 191 -8.61 18.03 5.26
C LEU A 191 -9.61 18.78 4.39
N ASN A 192 -9.95 20.02 4.74
CA ASN A 192 -10.81 20.85 3.89
C ASN A 192 -10.13 21.14 2.55
N CYS A 193 -8.85 21.54 2.56
CA CYS A 193 -8.07 21.76 1.34
C CYS A 193 -7.97 20.47 0.51
N PHE A 194 -7.71 19.33 1.16
CA PHE A 194 -7.64 18.03 0.49
C PHE A 194 -8.94 17.70 -0.25
N LYS A 195 -10.10 17.84 0.42
CA LYS A 195 -11.41 17.56 -0.17
C LYS A 195 -11.71 18.47 -1.36
N GLU A 196 -11.41 19.75 -1.24
CA GLU A 196 -11.64 20.74 -2.31
C GLU A 196 -10.74 20.49 -3.53
N LEU A 197 -9.47 20.12 -3.31
CA LEU A 197 -8.55 19.75 -4.39
C LEU A 197 -9.03 18.54 -5.18
N VAL A 198 -9.55 17.54 -4.47
CA VAL A 198 -10.12 16.33 -5.07
C VAL A 198 -11.45 16.63 -5.77
N ALA A 199 -12.28 17.51 -5.22
CA ALA A 199 -13.54 17.92 -5.85
C ALA A 199 -13.33 18.76 -7.12
N ALA A 200 -12.23 19.50 -7.23
CA ALA A 200 -11.95 20.40 -8.35
C ALA A 200 -11.77 19.68 -9.71
N ASP A 201 -11.41 18.39 -9.72
CA ASP A 201 -11.34 17.58 -10.94
C ASP A 201 -12.69 16.92 -11.31
N ASN A 202 -13.73 17.10 -10.48
CA ASN A 202 -15.07 16.52 -10.69
C ASN A 202 -15.08 14.99 -10.87
N ARG A 203 -13.95 14.32 -10.56
CA ARG A 203 -13.73 12.87 -10.60
C ARG A 203 -12.80 12.50 -9.45
N LEU A 204 -13.31 11.72 -8.51
CA LEU A 204 -12.47 11.01 -7.56
C LEU A 204 -11.85 9.83 -8.30
N GLY A 205 -10.61 9.97 -8.71
CA GLY A 205 -9.83 8.83 -9.17
C GLY A 205 -9.57 7.86 -8.02
N LEU A 206 -9.16 6.65 -8.41
CA LEU A 206 -8.95 5.54 -7.49
C LEU A 206 -7.76 5.80 -6.55
N PHE A 207 -6.71 6.45 -7.07
CA PHE A 207 -5.54 6.85 -6.29
C PHE A 207 -5.90 7.91 -5.25
N GLU A 208 -6.63 8.96 -5.63
CA GLU A 208 -7.04 10.04 -4.73
C GLU A 208 -7.93 9.51 -3.61
N TRP A 209 -8.86 8.61 -3.94
CA TRP A 209 -9.71 7.94 -2.96
C TRP A 209 -8.90 7.06 -2.00
N THR A 210 -7.98 6.24 -2.51
CA THR A 210 -7.11 5.40 -1.68
C THR A 210 -6.24 6.25 -0.76
N LEU A 211 -5.63 7.32 -1.29
CA LEU A 211 -4.81 8.26 -0.53
C LEU A 211 -5.63 8.93 0.58
N TYR A 212 -6.84 9.40 0.26
CA TYR A 212 -7.75 9.99 1.24
C TYR A 212 -8.04 9.02 2.39
N ARG A 213 -8.29 7.75 2.09
CA ARG A 213 -8.60 6.74 3.11
C ARG A 213 -7.42 6.40 4.00
N VAL A 214 -6.23 6.23 3.42
CA VAL A 214 -5.00 6.04 4.19
C VAL A 214 -4.79 7.23 5.13
N LEU A 215 -4.89 8.47 4.62
CA LEU A 215 -4.72 9.66 5.45
C LEU A 215 -5.75 9.74 6.59
N LEU A 216 -7.04 9.54 6.31
CA LEU A 216 -8.06 9.54 7.35
C LEU A 216 -7.78 8.49 8.40
N ARG A 217 -7.44 7.26 8.00
CA ARG A 217 -7.18 6.16 8.93
C ARG A 217 -6.02 6.47 9.89
N HIS A 218 -4.95 7.09 9.39
CA HIS A 218 -3.75 7.38 10.19
C HIS A 218 -3.84 8.69 10.97
N LEU A 219 -4.66 9.66 10.53
CA LEU A 219 -4.78 10.97 11.16
C LEU A 219 -6.00 11.09 12.09
N GLN A 220 -7.17 10.54 11.74
CA GLN A 220 -8.38 10.67 12.57
C GLN A 220 -8.19 10.24 14.02
N PRO A 221 -7.54 9.11 14.35
CA PRO A 221 -7.38 8.69 15.75
C PRO A 221 -6.60 9.68 16.60
N GLN A 222 -5.77 10.53 15.98
CA GLN A 222 -4.97 11.54 16.67
C GLN A 222 -5.78 12.81 16.97
N PHE A 223 -6.73 13.17 16.10
CA PHE A 223 -7.42 14.46 16.13
C PHE A 223 -8.89 14.36 16.54
N GLU A 224 -9.51 13.19 16.35
CA GLU A 224 -10.93 12.93 16.57
C GLU A 224 -11.14 11.87 17.66
N ARG A 225 -12.30 11.89 18.31
CA ARG A 225 -12.68 10.86 19.28
C ARG A 225 -13.17 9.63 18.54
N THR A 226 -12.24 8.84 18.02
CA THR A 226 -12.56 7.59 17.32
C THR A 226 -12.53 6.43 18.31
N ALA A 227 -13.64 5.69 18.42
CA ALA A 227 -13.64 4.45 19.18
C ALA A 227 -12.77 3.41 18.43
N ALA A 228 -11.88 2.73 19.15
CA ALA A 228 -11.11 1.65 18.56
C ALA A 228 -12.08 0.60 17.98
N PRO A 229 -11.96 0.23 16.69
CA PRO A 229 -12.85 -0.76 16.10
C PRO A 229 -12.67 -2.08 16.84
N ARG A 230 -13.69 -2.48 17.61
CA ARG A 230 -13.72 -3.80 18.23
C ARG A 230 -14.13 -4.80 17.15
N ALA A 231 -13.46 -5.95 17.12
CA ALA A 231 -13.87 -7.05 16.27
C ALA A 231 -15.33 -7.41 16.58
N ALA A 232 -16.20 -7.12 15.63
CA ALA A 232 -17.64 -7.38 15.73
C ALA A 232 -18.01 -8.71 15.08
N TYR A 233 -17.16 -9.21 14.17
CA TYR A 233 -17.41 -10.41 13.39
C TYR A 233 -16.27 -11.42 13.53
N TYR A 234 -16.60 -12.64 13.94
CA TYR A 234 -15.63 -13.74 14.08
C TYR A 234 -15.48 -14.59 12.80
N GLY A 235 -16.25 -14.28 11.76
CA GLY A 235 -16.25 -14.95 10.46
C GLY A 235 -16.89 -14.09 9.37
N LEU A 236 -16.67 -14.47 8.12
CA LEU A 236 -17.10 -13.74 6.93
C LEU A 236 -18.43 -14.26 6.34
N GLN A 237 -19.03 -15.27 6.95
CA GLN A 237 -20.14 -16.06 6.43
C GLN A 237 -21.42 -15.22 6.26
N ARG A 238 -21.55 -14.14 7.03
CA ARG A 238 -22.64 -13.16 6.91
C ARG A 238 -22.26 -11.91 6.12
N MET A 239 -21.06 -11.90 5.52
CA MET A 239 -20.47 -10.73 4.85
C MET A 239 -20.36 -10.94 3.33
N GLY A 240 -21.18 -11.82 2.75
CA GLY A 240 -21.14 -12.14 1.33
C GLY A 240 -21.35 -10.91 0.44
N ARG A 241 -22.25 -10.00 0.82
CA ARG A 241 -22.48 -8.75 0.09
C ARG A 241 -21.24 -7.85 0.10
N GLN A 242 -20.61 -7.67 1.26
CA GLN A 242 -19.44 -6.82 1.45
C GLN A 242 -18.24 -7.39 0.68
N CYS A 243 -18.05 -8.72 0.71
CA CYS A 243 -17.04 -9.40 -0.10
C CYS A 243 -17.35 -9.26 -1.60
N SER A 244 -18.63 -9.30 -2.00
CA SER A 244 -19.06 -9.09 -3.38
C SER A 244 -18.77 -7.68 -3.88
N VAL A 245 -19.06 -6.65 -3.08
CA VAL A 245 -18.74 -5.25 -3.42
C VAL A 245 -17.24 -5.07 -3.56
N LEU A 246 -16.45 -5.58 -2.61
CA LEU A 246 -14.98 -5.47 -2.65
C LEU A 246 -14.40 -6.14 -3.90
N LEU A 247 -14.72 -7.41 -4.14
CA LEU A 247 -14.16 -8.16 -5.26
C LEU A 247 -14.67 -7.65 -6.61
N SER A 248 -15.94 -7.23 -6.70
CA SER A 248 -16.49 -6.63 -7.93
C SER A 248 -15.86 -5.26 -8.21
N ALA A 249 -15.59 -4.44 -7.18
CA ALA A 249 -14.91 -3.16 -7.36
C ALA A 249 -13.48 -3.33 -7.89
N LEU A 250 -12.74 -4.35 -7.41
CA LEU A 250 -11.42 -4.69 -7.96
C LEU A 250 -11.53 -5.24 -9.39
N ALA A 251 -12.47 -6.14 -9.65
CA ALA A 251 -12.68 -6.73 -10.96
C ALA A 251 -13.10 -5.72 -12.04
N HIS A 252 -13.82 -4.65 -11.65
CA HIS A 252 -14.21 -3.54 -12.53
C HIS A 252 -13.20 -2.39 -12.57
N ALA A 253 -12.14 -2.44 -11.74
CA ALA A 253 -11.08 -1.43 -11.72
C ALA A 253 -10.18 -1.58 -12.96
N ASP A 254 -9.98 -2.82 -13.41
CA ASP A 254 -9.44 -3.09 -14.73
C ASP A 254 -10.50 -2.70 -15.78
N ASN A 255 -10.11 -1.89 -16.77
CA ASN A 255 -11.03 -1.41 -17.80
C ASN A 255 -11.40 -2.49 -18.83
N ARG A 256 -10.93 -3.72 -18.65
CA ARG A 256 -11.26 -4.90 -19.47
C ARG A 256 -12.57 -5.54 -18.99
N ARG A 257 -13.69 -4.99 -19.47
CA ARG A 257 -15.06 -5.43 -19.11
C ARG A 257 -15.31 -6.95 -19.24
N ASP A 258 -14.61 -7.62 -20.14
CA ASP A 258 -14.86 -9.03 -20.45
C ASP A 258 -14.22 -10.00 -19.43
N GLU A 259 -13.34 -9.51 -18.55
CA GLU A 259 -12.58 -10.36 -17.61
C GLU A 259 -13.05 -10.27 -16.17
N ALA A 260 -13.91 -9.30 -15.85
CA ALA A 260 -14.44 -9.11 -14.50
C ALA A 260 -15.09 -10.38 -13.88
N PRO A 261 -15.85 -11.22 -14.63
CA PRO A 261 -16.37 -12.48 -14.09
C PRO A 261 -15.29 -13.48 -13.72
N ALA A 262 -14.22 -13.57 -14.53
CA ALA A 262 -13.10 -14.47 -14.30
C ALA A 262 -12.25 -14.00 -13.11
N ALA A 263 -12.01 -12.69 -13.00
CA ALA A 263 -11.32 -12.08 -11.87
C ALA A 263 -12.06 -12.33 -10.55
N LEU A 264 -13.38 -12.09 -10.53
CA LEU A 264 -14.19 -12.37 -9.36
C LEU A 264 -14.18 -13.85 -8.97
N ALA A 265 -14.22 -14.77 -9.94
CA ALA A 265 -14.15 -16.21 -9.68
C ALA A 265 -12.82 -16.60 -9.02
N HIS A 266 -11.68 -16.06 -9.47
CA HIS A 266 -10.37 -16.29 -8.87
C HIS A 266 -10.31 -15.77 -7.42
N GLY A 267 -10.85 -14.58 -7.15
CA GLY A 267 -10.94 -14.04 -5.81
C GLY A 267 -11.87 -14.86 -4.90
N ALA A 268 -13.05 -15.22 -5.40
CA ALA A 268 -14.05 -16.01 -4.66
C ALA A 268 -13.54 -17.40 -4.29
N ALA A 269 -12.67 -18.02 -5.11
CA ALA A 269 -12.04 -19.30 -4.81
C ALA A 269 -11.19 -19.27 -3.51
N LYS A 270 -10.69 -18.10 -3.10
CA LYS A 270 -9.96 -17.91 -1.84
C LYS A 270 -10.87 -17.70 -0.62
N LEU A 271 -12.18 -17.63 -0.84
CA LEU A 271 -13.21 -17.39 0.16
C LEU A 271 -14.23 -18.55 0.24
N PRO A 272 -13.79 -19.77 0.58
CA PRO A 272 -14.67 -20.94 0.59
C PRO A 272 -15.82 -20.76 1.59
N GLY A 273 -17.05 -21.06 1.13
CA GLY A 273 -18.25 -20.98 1.96
C GLY A 273 -18.84 -19.57 2.10
N ILE A 274 -18.40 -18.60 1.31
CA ILE A 274 -18.96 -17.25 1.24
C ILE A 274 -19.71 -17.09 -0.09
N GLY A 275 -20.98 -16.69 -0.02
CA GLY A 275 -21.75 -16.36 -1.22
C GLY A 275 -21.29 -15.04 -1.82
N VAL A 276 -20.33 -15.10 -2.73
CA VAL A 276 -19.83 -13.95 -3.51
C VAL A 276 -20.50 -13.96 -4.88
N ALA A 277 -21.03 -12.82 -5.31
CA ALA A 277 -21.60 -12.62 -6.63
C ALA A 277 -20.99 -11.39 -7.29
N LEU A 278 -20.89 -11.40 -8.62
CA LEU A 278 -20.51 -10.22 -9.38
C LEU A 278 -21.65 -9.21 -9.35
N LEU A 279 -21.35 -8.01 -8.87
CA LEU A 279 -22.29 -6.90 -8.82
C LEU A 279 -22.12 -5.97 -10.04
N PRO A 280 -23.19 -5.29 -10.47
CA PRO A 280 -23.11 -4.25 -11.49
C PRO A 280 -22.17 -3.12 -11.06
N ARG A 281 -21.57 -2.43 -12.02
CA ARG A 281 -20.59 -1.36 -11.76
C ARG A 281 -21.19 -0.20 -10.97
N GLU A 282 -22.49 0.03 -11.13
CA GLU A 282 -23.29 1.04 -10.44
C GLU A 282 -23.36 0.78 -8.93
N GLU A 283 -23.28 -0.49 -8.52
CA GLU A 283 -23.27 -0.91 -7.11
C GLU A 283 -21.85 -1.00 -6.53
N CYS A 284 -20.83 -0.84 -7.36
CA CYS A 284 -19.41 -0.96 -6.99
C CYS A 284 -18.70 0.41 -6.93
N GLY A 285 -19.47 1.48 -6.73
CA GLY A 285 -18.90 2.82 -6.55
C GLY A 285 -18.02 2.93 -5.30
N LEU A 286 -17.26 4.03 -5.22
CA LEU A 286 -16.34 4.31 -4.11
C LEU A 286 -17.04 4.37 -2.74
N GLU A 287 -18.29 4.83 -2.69
CA GLU A 287 -19.07 4.91 -1.45
C GLU A 287 -19.54 3.51 -0.97
N PRO A 288 -20.19 2.67 -1.80
CA PRO A 288 -20.43 1.27 -1.45
C PRO A 288 -19.16 0.50 -1.04
N LEU A 289 -18.06 0.70 -1.76
CA LEU A 289 -16.76 0.08 -1.43
C LEU A 289 -16.26 0.56 -0.07
N SER A 290 -16.42 1.86 0.21
CA SER A 290 -16.03 2.46 1.50
C SER A 290 -16.75 1.80 2.67
N GLN A 291 -18.07 1.67 2.57
CA GLN A 291 -18.91 1.06 3.60
C GLN A 291 -18.59 -0.43 3.78
N ALA A 292 -18.38 -1.15 2.67
CA ALA A 292 -18.00 -2.56 2.71
C ALA A 292 -16.66 -2.76 3.45
N LEU A 293 -15.66 -1.93 3.16
CA LEU A 293 -14.35 -2.01 3.82
C LEU A 293 -14.41 -1.64 5.31
N ASP A 294 -15.22 -0.66 5.69
CA ASP A 294 -15.41 -0.30 7.10
C ASP A 294 -16.00 -1.47 7.90
N GLU A 295 -16.94 -2.22 7.32
CA GLU A 295 -17.47 -3.43 7.95
C GLU A 295 -16.46 -4.58 7.96
N LEU A 296 -15.76 -4.82 6.84
CA LEU A 296 -14.74 -5.88 6.72
C LEU A 296 -13.54 -5.65 7.67
N SER A 297 -13.20 -4.40 7.96
CA SER A 297 -12.18 -4.05 8.96
C SER A 297 -12.55 -4.52 10.37
N ARG A 298 -13.84 -4.77 10.67
CA ARG A 298 -14.32 -5.24 11.98
C ARG A 298 -14.32 -6.76 12.12
N VAL A 299 -13.82 -7.48 11.13
CA VAL A 299 -13.66 -8.94 11.20
C VAL A 299 -12.42 -9.29 12.01
N ALA A 300 -12.41 -10.45 12.68
CA ALA A 300 -11.23 -10.97 13.36
C ALA A 300 -10.01 -11.08 12.41
N ASP A 301 -8.83 -10.68 12.90
CA ASP A 301 -7.60 -10.49 12.12
C ASP A 301 -7.22 -11.70 11.24
N LYS A 302 -7.40 -12.93 11.74
CA LYS A 302 -7.10 -14.16 10.98
C LYS A 302 -7.90 -14.28 9.68
N LYS A 303 -9.07 -13.67 9.58
CA LYS A 303 -9.91 -13.69 8.38
C LYS A 303 -9.61 -12.54 7.42
N ARG A 304 -9.00 -11.45 7.89
CA ARG A 304 -8.57 -10.33 7.03
C ARG A 304 -7.47 -10.76 6.06
N ARG A 305 -6.56 -11.65 6.47
CA ARG A 305 -5.57 -12.25 5.57
C ARG A 305 -6.21 -12.96 4.37
N HIS A 306 -7.29 -13.72 4.58
CA HIS A 306 -8.01 -14.39 3.49
C HIS A 306 -8.69 -13.41 2.54
N LEU A 307 -9.17 -12.26 3.04
CA LEU A 307 -9.69 -11.18 2.20
C LEU A 307 -8.58 -10.60 1.32
N VAL A 308 -7.39 -10.35 1.88
CA VAL A 308 -6.25 -9.83 1.11
C VAL A 308 -5.80 -10.84 0.05
N GLU A 309 -5.72 -12.12 0.40
CA GLU A 309 -5.40 -13.19 -0.56
C GLU A 309 -6.44 -13.29 -1.69
N ALA A 310 -7.73 -13.10 -1.37
CA ALA A 310 -8.80 -13.03 -2.36
C ALA A 310 -8.68 -11.80 -3.28
N CYS A 311 -8.36 -10.63 -2.72
CA CYS A 311 -8.14 -9.41 -3.49
C CYS A 311 -6.94 -9.55 -4.43
N ALA A 312 -5.83 -10.11 -3.94
CA ALA A 312 -4.65 -10.37 -4.74
C ALA A 312 -4.95 -11.36 -5.88
N ALA A 313 -5.68 -12.45 -5.60
CA ALA A 313 -6.09 -13.41 -6.60
C ALA A 313 -7.02 -12.81 -7.66
N CYS A 314 -7.90 -11.87 -7.27
CA CYS A 314 -8.79 -11.15 -8.18
C CYS A 314 -7.98 -10.31 -9.18
N ILE A 315 -7.03 -9.52 -8.69
CA ILE A 315 -6.19 -8.63 -9.50
C ILE A 315 -5.20 -9.42 -10.38
N CYS A 316 -4.80 -10.63 -9.97
CA CYS A 316 -3.85 -11.44 -10.72
C CYS A 316 -4.49 -12.32 -11.81
N ALA A 317 -5.79 -12.19 -12.05
CA ALA A 317 -6.56 -13.14 -12.87
C ALA A 317 -6.24 -13.08 -14.37
N ASP A 318 -5.86 -11.91 -14.88
CA ASP A 318 -5.50 -11.65 -16.28
C ASP A 318 -4.00 -11.84 -16.58
N HIS A 319 -3.24 -12.18 -15.54
CA HIS A 319 -1.79 -12.31 -15.53
C HIS A 319 -0.99 -11.00 -15.77
N GLU A 320 -1.64 -9.83 -15.79
CA GLU A 320 -1.02 -8.54 -16.03
C GLU A 320 -1.43 -7.51 -14.96
N VAL A 321 -0.70 -7.45 -13.85
CA VAL A 321 -1.04 -6.47 -12.80
C VAL A 321 -0.44 -5.11 -13.12
N THR A 322 -1.25 -4.09 -13.28
CA THR A 322 -0.79 -2.71 -13.44
C THR A 322 -0.29 -2.11 -12.12
N VAL A 323 0.57 -1.09 -12.17
CA VAL A 323 0.96 -0.33 -10.96
C VAL A 323 -0.28 0.26 -10.26
N ALA A 324 -1.31 0.69 -11.01
CA ALA A 324 -2.52 1.24 -10.41
C ALA A 324 -3.30 0.21 -9.57
N GLU A 325 -3.41 -1.03 -10.04
CA GLU A 325 -4.11 -2.10 -9.31
C GLU A 325 -3.31 -2.56 -8.09
N ALA A 326 -1.99 -2.65 -8.23
CA ALA A 326 -1.07 -2.89 -7.12
C ALA A 326 -1.24 -1.86 -5.99
N GLU A 327 -1.31 -0.58 -6.32
CA GLU A 327 -1.46 0.49 -5.34
C GLU A 327 -2.88 0.51 -4.74
N LEU A 328 -3.92 0.17 -5.54
CA LEU A 328 -5.28 -0.05 -5.02
C LEU A 328 -5.30 -1.19 -3.99
N LEU A 329 -4.71 -2.34 -4.31
CA LEU A 329 -4.61 -3.47 -3.38
C LEU A 329 -3.91 -3.06 -2.09
N ARG A 330 -2.81 -2.31 -2.19
CA ARG A 330 -2.07 -1.83 -1.02
C ARG A 330 -2.92 -0.88 -0.16
N GLY A 331 -3.72 -0.02 -0.79
CA GLY A 331 -4.72 0.81 -0.12
C GLY A 331 -5.77 0.00 0.63
N VAL A 332 -6.38 -0.98 -0.04
CA VAL A 332 -7.34 -1.92 0.57
C VAL A 332 -6.72 -2.66 1.76
N CYS A 333 -5.46 -3.07 1.63
CA CYS A 333 -4.70 -3.74 2.68
C CYS A 333 -4.52 -2.85 3.92
N ASP A 334 -4.17 -1.57 3.75
CA ASP A 334 -4.09 -0.60 4.86
C ASP A 334 -5.44 -0.43 5.57
N MET A 335 -6.53 -0.36 4.81
CA MET A 335 -7.90 -0.24 5.33
C MET A 335 -8.36 -1.49 6.10
N LEU A 336 -7.82 -2.66 5.78
CA LEU A 336 -8.07 -3.92 6.48
C LEU A 336 -7.09 -4.16 7.66
N ASP A 337 -6.29 -3.17 8.08
CA ASP A 337 -5.23 -3.31 9.10
C ASP A 337 -4.21 -4.42 8.77
N CYS A 338 -3.95 -4.58 7.49
CA CYS A 338 -3.11 -5.62 6.92
C CYS A 338 -2.07 -4.97 6.02
N PRO A 339 -1.19 -4.07 6.52
CA PRO A 339 -0.32 -3.27 5.66
C PRO A 339 0.56 -4.16 4.79
N MET A 340 0.47 -3.92 3.47
CA MET A 340 1.27 -4.61 2.47
C MET A 340 2.57 -3.81 2.23
N PRO A 341 3.75 -4.47 2.22
CA PRO A 341 5.01 -3.81 1.90
C PRO A 341 5.05 -3.35 0.43
N PRO A 342 5.96 -2.42 0.06
CA PRO A 342 6.15 -2.01 -1.32
C PRO A 342 6.42 -3.21 -2.23
N LEU A 343 5.80 -3.22 -3.40
CA LEU A 343 6.02 -4.26 -4.40
C LEU A 343 7.42 -4.11 -5.01
N LEU A 344 8.15 -5.22 -5.08
CA LEU A 344 9.50 -5.26 -5.61
C LEU A 344 9.46 -5.41 -7.15
N PRO A 345 9.94 -4.45 -7.93
CA PRO A 345 10.03 -4.61 -9.37
C PRO A 345 11.07 -5.68 -9.74
N GLY A 346 10.75 -6.49 -10.76
CA GLY A 346 11.73 -7.39 -11.41
C GLY A 346 12.14 -8.65 -10.64
N GLY A 347 11.37 -9.10 -9.64
CA GLY A 347 11.62 -10.41 -9.03
C GLY A 347 11.20 -11.55 -9.96
N PRO A 348 12.06 -12.54 -10.28
CA PRO A 348 11.65 -13.67 -11.10
C PRO A 348 10.51 -14.44 -10.41
N ALA A 349 9.46 -14.71 -11.17
CA ALA A 349 8.44 -15.69 -10.84
C ALA A 349 9.10 -17.08 -10.91
N MET A 350 9.75 -17.50 -9.82
CA MET A 350 10.04 -18.93 -9.63
C MET A 350 8.71 -19.61 -9.29
N PHE A 351 8.05 -20.14 -10.31
CA PHE A 351 6.97 -21.10 -10.17
C PHE A 351 7.59 -22.41 -9.68
N ALA A 352 7.33 -22.80 -8.44
CA ALA A 352 7.31 -24.21 -8.10
C ALA A 352 6.01 -24.75 -8.69
N HIS A 353 6.06 -25.28 -9.90
CA HIS A 353 4.98 -26.11 -10.41
C HIS A 353 4.95 -27.39 -9.56
N ASP A 354 3.87 -27.57 -8.81
CA ASP A 354 3.54 -28.85 -8.19
C ASP A 354 3.49 -29.92 -9.29
N GLY A 355 4.35 -30.93 -9.13
CA GLY A 355 4.29 -32.15 -9.91
C GLY A 355 3.02 -32.91 -9.56
N VAL A 356 1.99 -32.75 -10.39
CA VAL A 356 0.95 -33.77 -10.57
C VAL A 356 1.40 -34.62 -11.74
N VAL A 357 1.91 -35.81 -11.46
CA VAL A 357 1.89 -36.93 -12.42
C VAL A 357 1.44 -38.17 -11.67
N ALA A 358 0.43 -38.81 -12.25
CA ALA A 358 -0.17 -40.07 -11.87
C ALA A 358 0.80 -41.26 -11.82
#